data_AF-A0A516H4P0-F1
#
_entry.id   AF-A0A516H4P0-F1
#
_cell.length_a   1.000
_cell.length_b   1.000
_cell.length_c   1.000
_cell.angle_alpha   90.00
_cell.angle_beta   90.00
_cell.angle_gamma   90.00
#
_symmetry.space_group_name_H-M   'P 1'
#
loop_
_entity.id
_entity.type
_entity.pdbx_description
1 polymer ?
#
loop_
_entity_poly.entity_id
_entity_poly.type
_entity_poly.pdbx_seq_one_letter_code
_entity_poly.pdbx_strand_id
1 'polypeptide(L)'
;MVFGSMFGAGSRAFAYEIYVQVDGRWRLDKRLEGQASNTQNANEQLEKSAIAQANALLNMGDFQAVKVLRSRERSDGFGTQSEIFNKVATARPKTMATRPYKGVFPVCDTIFDMAKRPSVKAFGTVFREFLDKQNATAIELLHSPQHQRKLNDMSSFMRAGIYALAGAQTQPGLPGQAERSKKLEALFDKLMAHTRNALAEKNLPAFENNDYARLYERLSQRMKDDELRFTFFFQTTKVTQSLSSYAARLDLALNDMIERPMHGTAVLLDEISAACMDSTTLIQDLLGSRPGLSEALIALADLSAGKLEMPAKPDPLLEKVNRLLGENKLPLCADTLWERILSNLSSKALLSKNEPRKEWQMSRNLSHKLSSLAPESYKEAIDHAGRMRLERARNMES
;
A
#
# COMPACT_ATOMS: atom_id res chain seq x y z
N MET A 1 29.30 51.37 47.64
CA MET A 1 28.76 50.00 47.52
C MET A 1 27.44 50.07 46.78
N VAL A 2 27.43 49.73 45.50
CA VAL A 2 26.21 49.58 44.70
C VAL A 2 26.13 48.11 44.35
N PHE A 3 25.12 47.42 44.88
CA PHE A 3 24.82 46.03 44.54
C PHE A 3 24.25 45.98 43.12
N GLY A 4 25.10 45.66 42.14
CA GLY A 4 24.68 45.27 40.81
C GLY A 4 24.31 43.79 40.83
N SER A 5 23.01 43.48 40.94
CA SER A 5 22.49 42.14 40.73
C SER A 5 22.67 41.74 39.25
N MET A 6 23.78 41.09 38.92
CA MET A 6 23.86 40.25 37.72
C MET A 6 23.03 39.00 37.96
N PHE A 7 21.71 39.09 37.74
CA PHE A 7 20.92 37.91 37.45
C PHE A 7 21.40 37.37 36.10
N GLY A 8 22.22 36.31 36.15
CA GLY A 8 22.54 35.53 34.97
C GLY A 8 21.24 35.14 34.28
N ALA A 9 21.07 35.53 33.02
CA ALA A 9 20.02 35.05 32.16
C ALA A 9 20.19 33.53 32.03
N GLY A 10 19.52 32.77 32.89
CA GLY A 10 19.50 31.32 32.81
C GLY A 10 19.09 30.94 31.39
N SER A 11 19.94 30.16 30.73
CA SER A 11 19.64 29.53 29.45
C SER A 11 18.33 28.76 29.59
N ARG A 12 17.33 29.12 28.76
CA ARG A 12 16.00 28.51 28.78
C ARG A 12 15.87 27.66 27.53
N ALA A 13 16.00 26.35 27.68
CA ALA A 13 15.63 25.44 26.61
C ALA A 13 14.10 25.37 26.52
N PHE A 14 13.56 25.66 25.34
CA PHE A 14 12.15 25.42 25.02
C PHE A 14 12.04 24.14 24.20
N ALA A 15 11.06 23.31 24.53
CA ALA A 15 10.65 22.20 23.69
C ALA A 15 9.20 22.42 23.25
N TYR A 16 8.89 22.08 22.01
CA TYR A 16 7.56 22.15 21.44
C TYR A 16 7.11 20.75 21.03
N GLU A 17 6.01 20.30 21.60
CA GLU A 17 5.41 19.01 21.31
C GLU A 17 4.14 19.22 20.48
N ILE A 18 4.13 18.66 19.28
CA ILE A 18 3.01 18.69 18.35
C ILE A 18 2.17 17.44 18.58
N TYR A 19 0.91 17.62 18.96
CA TYR A 19 -0.05 16.55 19.13
C TYR A 19 -1.11 16.61 18.04
N VAL A 20 -1.52 15.44 17.57
CA VAL A 20 -2.62 15.25 16.62
C VAL A 20 -3.75 14.45 17.28
N GLN A 21 -4.99 14.74 16.93
CA GLN A 21 -6.16 13.99 17.40
C GLN A 21 -6.62 13.00 16.33
N VAL A 22 -6.59 11.71 16.69
CA VAL A 22 -7.03 10.58 15.85
C VAL A 22 -8.05 9.78 16.66
N ASP A 23 -9.26 9.61 16.11
CA ASP A 23 -10.37 8.89 16.77
C ASP A 23 -10.62 9.36 18.21
N GLY A 24 -10.62 10.68 18.42
CA GLY A 24 -10.84 11.30 19.73
C GLY A 24 -9.65 11.24 20.70
N ARG A 25 -8.55 10.55 20.35
CA ARG A 25 -7.36 10.42 21.22
C ARG A 25 -6.23 11.31 20.74
N TRP A 26 -5.57 12.00 21.67
CA TRP A 26 -4.36 12.78 21.41
C TRP A 26 -3.13 11.87 21.31
N ARG A 27 -2.32 12.06 20.28
CA ARG A 27 -1.05 11.37 20.08
C ARG A 27 0.05 12.39 19.80
N LEU A 28 1.23 12.18 20.38
CA LEU A 28 2.41 12.96 20.05
C LEU A 28 2.83 12.60 18.62
N ASP A 29 2.85 13.58 17.73
CA ASP A 29 3.32 13.43 16.35
C ASP A 29 4.82 13.70 16.27
N LYS A 30 5.24 14.86 16.81
CA LYS A 30 6.62 15.31 16.74
C LYS A 30 6.99 16.18 17.93
N ARG A 31 8.26 16.12 18.31
CA ARG A 31 8.87 17.01 19.30
C ARG A 31 10.00 17.80 18.66
N LEU A 32 10.03 19.10 18.90
CA LEU A 32 11.05 20.03 18.44
C LEU A 32 11.76 20.60 19.67
N GLU A 33 13.06 20.45 19.74
CA GLU A 33 13.85 20.90 20.89
C GLU A 33 14.75 22.06 20.50
N GLY A 34 14.68 23.15 21.28
CA GLY A 34 15.61 24.26 21.20
C GLY A 34 16.87 23.96 22.03
N GLN A 35 18.02 24.48 21.59
CA GLN A 35 19.24 24.40 22.39
C GLN A 35 19.20 25.41 23.55
N ALA A 36 19.86 25.07 24.66
CA ALA A 36 19.92 25.95 25.83
C ALA A 36 20.55 27.33 25.53
N SER A 37 21.43 27.41 24.52
CA SER A 37 22.07 28.63 24.04
C SER A 37 21.23 29.47 23.08
N ASN A 38 20.01 29.03 22.73
CA ASN A 38 19.18 29.73 21.75
C ASN A 38 18.79 31.13 22.23
N THR A 39 18.98 32.11 21.35
CA THR A 39 18.47 33.48 21.55
C THR A 39 16.94 33.48 21.55
N GLN A 40 16.34 34.54 22.09
CA GLN A 40 14.89 34.72 22.08
C GLN A 40 14.30 34.60 20.66
N ASN A 41 14.96 35.18 19.66
CA ASN A 41 14.57 35.10 18.25
C ASN A 41 14.58 33.66 17.71
N ALA A 42 15.56 32.83 18.10
CA ALA A 42 15.62 31.43 17.69
C ALA A 42 14.47 30.61 18.31
N ASN A 43 14.07 30.91 19.55
CA ASN A 43 12.93 30.24 20.19
C ASN A 43 11.59 30.64 19.56
N GLU A 44 11.43 31.91 19.15
CA GLU A 44 10.26 32.39 18.41
C GLU A 44 10.15 31.76 17.02
N GLN A 45 11.28 31.59 16.31
CA GLN A 45 11.31 30.88 15.04
C GLN A 45 10.93 29.40 15.20
N LEU A 46 11.39 28.76 16.28
CA LEU A 46 11.03 27.38 16.58
C LEU A 46 9.53 27.24 16.90
N GLU A 47 8.95 28.20 17.66
CA GLU A 47 7.51 28.26 17.91
C GLU A 47 6.71 28.39 16.62
N LYS A 48 7.08 29.35 15.75
CA LYS A 48 6.44 29.54 14.44
C LYS A 48 6.55 28.29 13.58
N SER A 49 7.71 27.61 13.59
CA SER A 49 7.91 26.34 12.87
C SER A 49 7.02 25.23 13.41
N ALA A 50 6.87 25.12 14.73
CA ALA A 50 5.98 24.14 15.36
C ALA A 50 4.51 24.37 14.96
N ILE A 51 4.05 25.62 15.02
CA ILE A 51 2.69 26.00 14.62
C ILE A 51 2.46 25.80 13.12
N ALA A 52 3.45 26.11 12.28
CA ALA A 52 3.38 25.87 10.84
C ALA A 52 3.28 24.38 10.51
N GLN A 53 4.07 23.54 11.18
CA GLN A 53 4.01 22.07 11.05
C GLN A 53 2.66 21.53 11.53
N ALA A 54 2.13 22.02 12.67
CA ALA A 54 0.79 21.64 13.14
C ALA A 54 -0.31 22.03 12.15
N ASN A 55 -0.27 23.24 11.59
CA ASN A 55 -1.22 23.65 10.55
C ASN A 55 -1.08 22.81 9.27
N ALA A 56 0.15 22.48 8.86
CA ALA A 56 0.38 21.61 7.71
C ALA A 56 -0.27 20.23 7.92
N LEU A 57 -0.10 19.63 9.11
CA LEU A 57 -0.76 18.38 9.48
C LEU A 57 -2.29 18.49 9.40
N LEU A 58 -2.87 19.56 9.95
CA LEU A 58 -4.33 19.76 9.89
C LEU A 58 -4.82 19.94 8.45
N ASN A 59 -4.06 20.65 7.62
CA ASN A 59 -4.39 20.91 6.22
C ASN A 59 -4.25 19.66 5.33
N MET A 60 -3.50 18.64 5.76
CA MET A 60 -3.49 17.33 5.09
C MET A 60 -4.86 16.65 5.16
N GLY A 61 -5.76 17.09 6.06
CA GLY A 61 -7.13 16.59 6.16
C GLY A 61 -7.25 15.23 6.86
N ASP A 62 -6.18 14.75 7.49
CA ASP A 62 -6.08 13.43 8.11
C ASP A 62 -6.40 13.44 9.61
N PHE A 63 -6.39 14.60 10.25
CA PHE A 63 -6.49 14.73 11.71
C PHE A 63 -7.71 15.56 12.11
N GLN A 64 -8.37 15.17 13.20
CA GLN A 64 -9.56 15.85 13.71
C GLN A 64 -9.20 17.19 14.34
N ALA A 65 -8.04 17.26 14.99
CA ALA A 65 -7.50 18.45 15.60
C ALA A 65 -5.98 18.34 15.73
N VAL A 66 -5.32 19.48 15.89
CA VAL A 66 -3.90 19.59 16.23
C VAL A 66 -3.73 20.52 17.41
N LYS A 67 -2.74 20.26 18.26
CA LYS A 67 -2.32 21.22 19.29
C LYS A 67 -0.81 21.23 19.45
N VAL A 68 -0.27 22.34 19.92
CA VAL A 68 1.15 22.47 20.24
C VAL A 68 1.27 22.83 21.72
N LEU A 69 2.01 22.00 22.45
CA LEU A 69 2.40 22.26 23.83
C LEU A 69 3.82 22.80 23.84
N ARG A 70 4.03 23.91 24.54
CA ARG A 70 5.34 24.46 24.84
C ARG A 70 5.76 24.00 26.22
N SER A 71 6.84 23.24 26.31
CA SER A 71 7.51 22.89 27.55
C SER A 71 8.68 23.84 27.79
N ARG A 72 8.82 24.30 29.03
CA ARG A 72 9.95 25.10 29.48
C ARG A 72 10.53 24.46 30.72
N GLU A 73 11.78 24.04 30.64
CA GLU A 73 12.53 23.54 31.79
C GLU A 73 13.38 24.67 32.39
N ARG A 74 13.31 24.81 33.72
CA ARG A 74 14.18 25.69 34.49
C ARG A 74 15.40 24.89 34.96
N SER A 75 16.48 25.61 35.28
CA SER A 75 17.74 25.05 35.78
C SER A 75 17.61 24.30 37.12
N ASP A 76 16.48 24.45 37.81
CA ASP A 76 16.12 23.78 39.06
C ASP A 76 15.36 22.45 38.82
N GLY A 77 15.21 22.02 37.57
CA GLY A 77 14.48 20.80 37.19
C GLY A 77 12.96 20.96 37.14
N PHE A 78 12.40 22.12 37.48
CA PHE A 78 10.98 22.37 37.35
C PHE A 78 10.61 22.77 35.91
N GLY A 79 9.74 21.97 35.29
CA GLY A 79 9.19 22.24 33.97
C GLY A 79 7.77 22.81 34.04
N THR A 80 7.45 23.78 33.18
CA THR A 80 6.05 24.18 32.92
C THR A 80 5.66 23.86 31.48
N GLN A 81 4.46 23.31 31.29
CA GLN A 81 3.86 23.09 29.97
C GLN A 81 2.68 24.03 29.76
N SER A 82 2.62 24.67 28.60
CA SER A 82 1.51 25.54 28.19
C SER A 82 1.05 25.22 26.78
N GLU A 83 -0.25 25.10 26.54
CA GLU A 83 -0.82 25.00 25.19
C GLU A 83 -0.73 26.37 24.50
N ILE A 84 -0.05 26.42 23.35
CA ILE A 84 0.18 27.66 22.59
C ILE A 84 -0.58 27.69 21.26
N PHE A 85 -1.08 26.54 20.82
CA PHE A 85 -1.86 26.41 19.60
C PHE A 85 -2.81 25.24 19.72
N ASN A 86 -4.05 25.41 19.28
CA ASN A 86 -5.05 24.36 19.19
C ASN A 86 -6.02 24.69 18.07
N LYS A 87 -6.22 23.77 17.14
CA LYS A 87 -7.07 23.96 15.99
C LYS A 87 -7.77 22.67 15.62
N VAL A 88 -9.09 22.73 15.53
CA VAL A 88 -9.95 21.64 15.06
C VAL A 88 -10.12 21.77 13.55
N ALA A 89 -10.17 20.64 12.84
CA ALA A 89 -10.38 20.62 11.39
C ALA A 89 -11.78 21.17 11.06
N THR A 90 -11.85 22.02 10.04
CA THR A 90 -13.13 22.58 9.54
C THR A 90 -14.01 21.54 8.86
N ALA A 91 -13.40 20.49 8.28
CA ALA A 91 -14.08 19.33 7.75
C ALA A 91 -13.67 18.08 8.54
N ARG A 92 -14.60 17.15 8.72
CA ARG A 92 -14.24 15.84 9.30
C ARG A 92 -13.22 15.16 8.37
N PRO A 93 -12.13 14.61 8.91
CA PRO A 93 -11.19 13.82 8.13
C PRO A 93 -11.92 12.73 7.36
N LYS A 94 -11.52 12.53 6.09
CA LYS A 94 -12.08 11.44 5.30
C LYS A 94 -11.69 10.12 5.98
N THR A 95 -12.68 9.42 6.52
CA THR A 95 -12.47 8.08 7.07
C THR A 95 -12.14 7.13 5.93
N MET A 96 -11.04 6.39 6.06
CA MET A 96 -10.71 5.34 5.09
C MET A 96 -11.81 4.28 5.05
N ALA A 97 -12.11 3.81 3.85
CA ALA A 97 -13.11 2.80 3.60
C ALA A 97 -12.48 1.49 3.12
N THR A 98 -12.99 0.37 3.64
CA THR A 98 -12.63 -0.96 3.17
C THR A 98 -13.42 -1.31 1.93
N ARG A 99 -12.90 -2.22 1.11
CA ARG A 99 -13.59 -2.70 -0.09
C ARG A 99 -13.90 -4.19 0.06
N PRO A 100 -15.10 -4.65 -0.33
CA PRO A 100 -15.37 -6.08 -0.33
C PRO A 100 -14.49 -6.78 -1.36
N TYR A 101 -13.92 -7.93 -1.00
CA TYR A 101 -13.20 -8.77 -1.94
C TYR A 101 -14.18 -9.81 -2.52
N LYS A 102 -14.23 -9.89 -3.85
CA LYS A 102 -15.16 -10.76 -4.60
C LYS A 102 -14.47 -11.98 -5.23
N GLY A 103 -13.15 -12.10 -5.07
CA GLY A 103 -12.38 -13.24 -5.58
C GLY A 103 -12.31 -14.39 -4.58
N VAL A 104 -11.56 -15.44 -4.96
CA VAL A 104 -11.27 -16.56 -4.07
C VAL A 104 -10.35 -16.10 -2.95
N PHE A 105 -10.83 -16.18 -1.71
CA PHE A 105 -10.04 -15.99 -0.50
C PHE A 105 -10.04 -17.30 0.30
N PRO A 106 -8.94 -18.07 0.26
CA PRO A 106 -8.87 -19.35 0.93
C PRO A 106 -9.06 -19.22 2.45
N VAL A 107 -9.58 -20.28 3.06
CA VAL A 107 -9.67 -20.40 4.52
C VAL A 107 -8.25 -20.38 5.09
N CYS A 108 -7.95 -19.35 5.90
CA CYS A 108 -6.68 -19.25 6.61
C CYS A 108 -6.81 -19.96 7.97
N ASP A 109 -5.92 -20.90 8.24
CA ASP A 109 -5.81 -21.59 9.52
C ASP A 109 -4.52 -21.25 10.26
N THR A 110 -3.48 -20.86 9.52
CA THR A 110 -2.19 -20.42 10.03
C THR A 110 -1.85 -19.00 9.55
N ILE A 111 -0.79 -18.41 10.12
CA ILE A 111 -0.26 -17.13 9.64
C ILE A 111 0.34 -17.25 8.23
N PHE A 112 0.85 -18.43 7.86
CA PHE A 112 1.43 -18.66 6.53
C PHE A 112 0.35 -18.69 5.46
N ASP A 113 -0.84 -19.19 5.77
CA ASP A 113 -1.98 -19.13 4.85
C ASP A 113 -2.41 -17.69 4.56
N MET A 114 -2.26 -16.77 5.53
CA MET A 114 -2.49 -15.35 5.30
C MET A 114 -1.42 -14.72 4.40
N ALA A 115 -0.19 -15.24 4.44
CA ALA A 115 0.94 -14.75 3.65
C ALA A 115 1.06 -15.38 2.24
N LYS A 116 0.20 -16.35 1.90
CA LYS A 116 0.12 -16.91 0.54
C LYS A 116 -0.57 -15.94 -0.43
N ARG A 117 -0.19 -15.99 -1.71
CA ARG A 117 -0.62 -15.02 -2.75
C ARG A 117 -2.13 -14.74 -2.79
N PRO A 118 -3.04 -15.75 -2.76
CA PRO A 118 -4.48 -15.47 -2.79
C PRO A 118 -4.95 -14.60 -1.61
N SER A 119 -4.38 -14.84 -0.43
CA SER A 119 -4.65 -14.08 0.79
C SER A 119 -4.05 -12.68 0.71
N VAL A 120 -2.78 -12.56 0.31
CA VAL A 120 -2.08 -11.27 0.09
C VAL A 120 -2.91 -10.38 -0.83
N LYS A 121 -3.48 -10.93 -1.90
CA LYS A 121 -4.34 -10.21 -2.84
C LYS A 121 -5.65 -9.74 -2.23
N ALA A 122 -6.30 -10.59 -1.43
CA ALA A 122 -7.51 -10.23 -0.71
C ALA A 122 -7.22 -9.06 0.25
N PHE A 123 -6.13 -9.14 1.04
CA PHE A 123 -5.65 -8.04 1.88
C PHE A 123 -5.37 -6.78 1.06
N GLY A 124 -4.73 -6.92 -0.09
CA GLY A 124 -4.48 -5.84 -1.03
C GLY A 124 -5.74 -5.13 -1.51
N THR A 125 -6.81 -5.88 -1.76
CA THR A 125 -8.09 -5.31 -2.22
C THR A 125 -8.81 -4.61 -1.08
N VAL A 126 -8.93 -5.29 0.06
CA VAL A 126 -9.70 -4.82 1.22
C VAL A 126 -9.08 -3.58 1.84
N PHE A 127 -7.75 -3.56 1.99
CA PHE A 127 -7.00 -2.48 2.63
C PHE A 127 -6.40 -1.47 1.63
N ARG A 128 -6.93 -1.39 0.41
CA ARG A 128 -6.34 -0.58 -0.67
C ARG A 128 -6.10 0.88 -0.27
N GLU A 129 -7.06 1.53 0.39
CA GLU A 129 -6.89 2.94 0.80
C GLU A 129 -5.74 3.14 1.79
N PHE A 130 -5.54 2.19 2.72
CA PHE A 130 -4.41 2.22 3.64
C PHE A 130 -3.09 2.01 2.90
N LEU A 131 -3.04 1.04 1.99
CA LEU A 131 -1.86 0.72 1.20
C LEU A 131 -1.43 1.91 0.33
N ASP A 132 -2.38 2.56 -0.35
CA ASP A 132 -2.12 3.75 -1.16
C ASP A 132 -1.62 4.91 -0.28
N LYS A 133 -2.23 5.13 0.89
CA LYS A 133 -1.80 6.16 1.85
C LYS A 133 -0.41 5.90 2.42
N GLN A 134 -0.05 4.64 2.65
CA GLN A 134 1.29 4.26 3.13
C GLN A 134 2.31 4.06 2.00
N ASN A 135 1.89 4.14 0.73
CA ASN A 135 2.70 3.75 -0.43
C ASN A 135 3.36 2.37 -0.24
N ALA A 136 2.54 1.40 0.14
CA ALA A 136 2.97 0.05 0.52
C ALA A 136 2.15 -1.01 -0.22
N THR A 137 2.77 -2.15 -0.46
CA THR A 137 2.12 -3.35 -1.02
C THR A 137 1.49 -4.20 0.08
N ALA A 138 0.61 -5.12 -0.30
CA ALA A 138 0.03 -6.07 0.64
C ALA A 138 1.09 -7.05 1.21
N ILE A 139 2.14 -7.35 0.46
CA ILE A 139 3.29 -8.13 0.94
C ILE A 139 3.98 -7.37 2.08
N GLU A 140 4.22 -6.07 1.91
CA GLU A 140 4.80 -5.21 2.95
C GLU A 140 3.88 -5.11 4.17
N LEU A 141 2.57 -4.98 3.98
CA LEU A 141 1.62 -5.01 5.11
C LEU A 141 1.71 -6.31 5.92
N LEU A 142 1.83 -7.46 5.27
CA LEU A 142 1.81 -8.76 5.94
C LEU A 142 3.17 -9.17 6.53
N HIS A 143 4.27 -8.52 6.12
CA HIS A 143 5.61 -8.88 6.59
C HIS A 143 6.36 -7.73 7.31
N SER A 144 5.84 -6.49 7.34
CA SER A 144 6.48 -5.36 8.03
C SER A 144 5.80 -5.05 9.38
N PRO A 145 6.51 -5.17 10.51
CA PRO A 145 6.01 -4.75 11.82
C PRO A 145 5.54 -3.29 11.86
N GLN A 146 6.16 -2.41 11.07
CA GLN A 146 5.83 -1.00 11.01
C GLN A 146 4.44 -0.78 10.38
N HIS A 147 4.17 -1.42 9.24
CA HIS A 147 2.87 -1.30 8.57
C HIS A 147 1.76 -1.97 9.36
N GLN A 148 2.05 -3.13 9.96
CA GLN A 148 1.11 -3.83 10.83
C GLN A 148 0.70 -2.99 12.04
N ARG A 149 1.66 -2.37 12.72
CA ARG A 149 1.39 -1.46 13.84
C ARG A 149 0.54 -0.28 13.41
N LYS A 150 0.88 0.37 12.30
CA LYS A 150 0.09 1.49 11.75
C LYS A 150 -1.35 1.09 11.43
N LEU A 151 -1.56 -0.10 10.86
CA LEU A 151 -2.91 -0.60 10.59
C LEU A 151 -3.66 -0.93 11.90
N ASN A 152 -3.00 -1.58 12.85
CA ASN A 152 -3.57 -1.93 14.15
C ASN A 152 -3.97 -0.70 14.97
N ASP A 153 -3.19 0.38 14.87
CA ASP A 153 -3.48 1.67 15.47
C ASP A 153 -4.78 2.32 14.93
N MET A 154 -5.27 1.84 13.78
CA MET A 154 -6.55 2.19 13.15
C MET A 154 -7.59 1.09 13.39
N SER A 155 -7.80 0.73 14.66
CA SER A 155 -8.53 -0.48 15.09
C SER A 155 -9.93 -0.64 14.47
N SER A 156 -10.69 0.43 14.27
CA SER A 156 -12.03 0.37 13.64
C SER A 156 -11.94 -0.04 12.16
N PHE A 157 -11.03 0.60 11.42
CA PHE A 157 -10.75 0.30 10.02
C PHE A 157 -10.17 -1.11 9.84
N MET A 158 -9.24 -1.50 10.70
CA MET A 158 -8.65 -2.84 10.70
C MET A 158 -9.71 -3.93 10.94
N ARG A 159 -10.55 -3.79 11.97
CA ARG A 159 -11.64 -4.74 12.24
C ARG A 159 -12.66 -4.80 11.10
N ALA A 160 -13.03 -3.66 10.52
CA ALA A 160 -13.92 -3.63 9.36
C ALA A 160 -13.34 -4.39 8.16
N GLY A 161 -12.02 -4.29 7.95
CA GLY A 161 -11.34 -5.01 6.87
C GLY A 161 -11.27 -6.50 7.13
N ILE A 162 -10.92 -6.91 8.36
CA ILE A 162 -10.94 -8.33 8.77
C ILE A 162 -12.35 -8.92 8.63
N TYR A 163 -13.39 -8.17 8.99
CA TYR A 163 -14.78 -8.60 8.81
C TYR A 163 -15.14 -8.78 7.33
N ALA A 164 -14.69 -7.88 6.45
CA ALA A 164 -14.88 -8.00 5.01
C ALA A 164 -14.15 -9.21 4.42
N LEU A 165 -12.92 -9.48 4.87
CA LEU A 165 -12.16 -10.69 4.52
C LEU A 165 -12.87 -11.97 5.01
N ALA A 166 -13.39 -11.96 6.24
CA ALA A 166 -14.15 -13.08 6.78
C ALA A 166 -15.38 -13.40 5.92
N GLY A 167 -16.05 -12.38 5.38
CA GLY A 167 -17.18 -12.55 4.46
C GLY A 167 -16.80 -13.21 3.13
N ALA A 168 -15.54 -13.16 2.73
CA ALA A 168 -15.05 -13.88 1.56
C ALA A 168 -14.66 -15.34 1.87
N GLN A 169 -14.52 -15.71 3.15
CA GLN A 169 -14.30 -17.10 3.59
C GLN A 169 -15.60 -17.84 3.95
N THR A 170 -16.74 -17.15 4.01
CA THR A 170 -18.00 -17.82 4.37
C THR A 170 -18.50 -18.68 3.22
N GLN A 171 -18.69 -19.96 3.50
CA GLN A 171 -19.27 -20.93 2.59
C GLN A 171 -20.34 -21.75 3.32
N PRO A 172 -21.33 -22.31 2.61
CA PRO A 172 -22.26 -23.27 3.21
C PRO A 172 -21.49 -24.42 3.89
N GLY A 173 -21.77 -24.68 5.16
CA GLY A 173 -21.10 -25.72 5.96
C GLY A 173 -19.83 -25.28 6.71
N LEU A 174 -19.37 -24.03 6.53
CA LEU A 174 -18.28 -23.44 7.31
C LEU A 174 -18.82 -22.49 8.40
N PRO A 175 -18.00 -22.14 9.41
CA PRO A 175 -18.36 -21.16 10.43
C PRO A 175 -18.85 -19.83 9.84
N GLY A 176 -19.80 -19.21 10.52
CA GLY A 176 -20.36 -17.92 10.11
C GLY A 176 -19.32 -16.78 10.13
N GLN A 177 -19.65 -15.67 9.46
CA GLN A 177 -18.74 -14.54 9.25
C GLN A 177 -18.14 -14.00 10.56
N ALA A 178 -18.93 -13.91 11.64
CA ALA A 178 -18.47 -13.41 12.93
C ALA A 178 -17.38 -14.30 13.56
N GLU A 179 -17.53 -15.63 13.46
CA GLU A 179 -16.52 -16.58 13.97
C GLU A 179 -15.25 -16.55 13.13
N ARG A 180 -15.40 -16.51 11.79
CA ARG A 180 -14.27 -16.34 10.87
C ARG A 180 -13.52 -15.04 11.12
N SER A 181 -14.24 -13.94 11.39
CA SER A 181 -13.64 -12.64 11.72
C SER A 181 -12.78 -12.73 12.98
N LYS A 182 -13.28 -13.35 14.06
CA LYS A 182 -12.50 -13.57 15.29
C LYS A 182 -11.25 -14.39 15.02
N LYS A 183 -11.35 -15.45 14.20
CA LYS A 183 -10.20 -16.28 13.84
C LYS A 183 -9.15 -15.50 13.04
N LEU A 184 -9.57 -14.71 12.05
CA LEU A 184 -8.67 -13.88 11.26
C LEU A 184 -8.01 -12.77 12.08
N GLU A 185 -8.73 -12.14 13.02
CA GLU A 185 -8.18 -11.15 13.95
C GLU A 185 -7.09 -11.80 14.82
N ALA A 186 -7.37 -12.98 15.40
CA ALA A 186 -6.39 -13.73 16.18
C ALA A 186 -5.17 -14.19 15.35
N LEU A 187 -5.36 -14.56 14.08
CA LEU A 187 -4.25 -14.89 13.19
C LEU A 187 -3.42 -13.65 12.83
N PHE A 188 -4.05 -12.49 12.62
CA PHE A 188 -3.36 -11.23 12.39
C PHE A 188 -2.52 -10.82 13.61
N ASP A 189 -3.03 -10.99 14.83
CA ASP A 189 -2.28 -10.76 16.06
C ASP A 189 -1.06 -11.69 16.18
N LYS A 190 -1.22 -12.97 15.84
CA LYS A 190 -0.12 -13.94 15.78
C LYS A 190 0.91 -13.56 14.72
N LEU A 191 0.47 -13.10 13.55
CA LEU A 191 1.33 -12.61 12.49
C LEU A 191 2.17 -11.42 12.97
N MET A 192 1.56 -10.46 13.66
CA MET A 192 2.26 -9.32 14.26
C MET A 192 3.27 -9.74 15.32
N ALA A 193 2.98 -10.78 16.11
CA ALA A 193 3.94 -11.31 17.08
C ALA A 193 5.11 -12.00 16.36
N HIS A 194 4.83 -12.77 15.31
CA HIS A 194 5.84 -13.49 14.53
C HIS A 194 6.80 -12.54 13.80
N THR A 195 6.30 -11.49 13.13
CA THR A 195 7.17 -10.48 12.50
C THR A 195 8.01 -9.69 13.52
N ARG A 196 7.49 -9.43 14.72
CA ARG A 196 8.25 -8.81 15.82
C ARG A 196 9.37 -9.72 16.32
N ASN A 197 9.11 -11.01 16.45
CA ASN A 197 10.12 -11.99 16.84
C ASN A 197 11.21 -12.12 15.76
N ALA A 198 10.83 -12.19 14.49
CA ALA A 198 11.78 -12.20 13.37
C ALA A 198 12.61 -10.90 13.30
N LEU A 199 12.05 -9.76 13.71
CA LEU A 199 12.80 -8.51 13.82
C LEU A 199 13.84 -8.53 14.95
N ALA A 200 13.55 -9.19 16.06
CA ALA A 200 14.45 -9.34 17.19
C ALA A 200 15.56 -10.37 16.94
N GLU A 201 15.40 -11.25 15.95
CA GLU A 201 16.37 -12.27 15.61
C GLU A 201 17.60 -11.68 14.90
N LYS A 202 18.76 -11.81 15.55
CA LYS A 202 20.02 -11.19 15.08
C LYS A 202 20.69 -11.92 13.92
N ASN A 203 20.40 -13.21 13.75
CA ASN A 203 21.16 -14.07 12.85
C ASN A 203 20.51 -14.29 11.49
N LEU A 204 19.35 -13.69 11.21
CA LEU A 204 18.70 -13.87 9.91
C LEU A 204 19.55 -13.25 8.79
N PRO A 205 19.80 -13.97 7.69
CA PRO A 205 20.46 -13.41 6.50
C PRO A 205 19.79 -12.12 6.05
N ALA A 206 20.56 -11.05 5.91
CA ALA A 206 20.06 -9.77 5.44
C ALA A 206 19.84 -9.79 3.92
N PHE A 207 18.93 -8.94 3.44
CA PHE A 207 18.82 -8.66 2.01
C PHE A 207 19.85 -7.61 1.61
N GLU A 208 20.92 -8.03 0.93
CA GLU A 208 22.08 -7.20 0.62
C GLU A 208 22.25 -7.09 -0.90
N ASN A 209 22.70 -5.92 -1.36
CA ASN A 209 22.99 -5.64 -2.78
C ASN A 209 21.82 -5.93 -3.73
N ASN A 210 20.59 -5.96 -3.20
CA ASN A 210 19.38 -6.29 -3.95
C ASN A 210 19.42 -7.65 -4.67
N ASP A 211 20.18 -8.61 -4.13
CA ASP A 211 20.39 -9.94 -4.73
C ASP A 211 19.40 -10.95 -4.15
N TYR A 212 18.29 -11.17 -4.85
CA TYR A 212 17.21 -12.03 -4.35
C TYR A 212 17.61 -13.50 -4.38
N ALA A 213 18.33 -13.94 -5.42
CA ALA A 213 18.82 -15.31 -5.53
C ALA A 213 19.73 -15.67 -4.36
N ARG A 214 20.68 -14.80 -4.01
CA ARG A 214 21.58 -15.02 -2.88
C ARG A 214 20.86 -14.97 -1.53
N LEU A 215 19.88 -14.08 -1.36
CA LEU A 215 19.04 -14.08 -0.17
C LEU A 215 18.33 -15.43 -0.01
N TYR A 216 17.67 -15.90 -1.08
CA TYR A 216 16.94 -17.16 -1.07
C TYR A 216 17.86 -18.35 -0.78
N GLU A 217 19.03 -18.41 -1.43
CA GLU A 217 20.03 -19.45 -1.18
C GLU A 217 20.43 -19.51 0.30
N ARG A 218 20.82 -18.37 0.90
CA ARG A 218 21.22 -18.29 2.32
C ARG A 218 20.09 -18.69 3.27
N LEU A 219 18.85 -18.32 2.96
CA LEU A 219 17.70 -18.68 3.78
C LEU A 219 17.36 -20.18 3.64
N SER A 220 17.41 -20.73 2.42
CA SER A 220 17.07 -22.13 2.14
C SER A 220 18.00 -23.15 2.83
N GLN A 221 19.21 -22.73 3.20
CA GLN A 221 20.14 -23.51 4.00
C GLN A 221 19.72 -23.64 5.48
N ARG A 222 18.83 -22.77 5.96
CA ARG A 222 18.45 -22.66 7.38
C ARG A 222 16.99 -22.98 7.63
N MET A 223 16.14 -22.71 6.64
CA MET A 223 14.69 -22.75 6.75
C MET A 223 14.11 -23.46 5.52
N LYS A 224 12.92 -24.03 5.66
CA LYS A 224 12.21 -24.73 4.58
C LYS A 224 10.77 -24.26 4.46
N ASP A 225 10.15 -24.60 3.34
CA ASP A 225 8.71 -24.48 3.09
C ASP A 225 8.14 -23.08 3.39
N ASP A 226 7.02 -23.02 4.12
CA ASP A 226 6.27 -21.79 4.42
C ASP A 226 7.11 -20.79 5.23
N GLU A 227 8.00 -21.26 6.12
CA GLU A 227 8.87 -20.40 6.90
C GLU A 227 9.94 -19.74 6.01
N LEU A 228 10.61 -20.51 5.13
CA LEU A 228 11.57 -19.96 4.16
C LEU A 228 10.96 -18.83 3.34
N ARG A 229 9.75 -19.08 2.81
CA ARG A 229 9.01 -18.11 2.02
C ARG A 229 8.64 -16.87 2.84
N PHE A 230 8.14 -17.07 4.05
CA PHE A 230 7.78 -15.96 4.94
C PHE A 230 8.99 -15.09 5.25
N THR A 231 10.11 -15.70 5.65
CA THR A 231 11.34 -14.99 5.99
C THR A 231 11.96 -14.30 4.77
N PHE A 232 11.84 -14.87 3.57
CA PHE A 232 12.25 -14.21 2.34
C PHE A 232 11.53 -12.87 2.16
N PHE A 233 10.19 -12.87 2.19
CA PHE A 233 9.42 -11.62 2.08
C PHE A 233 9.67 -10.68 3.26
N PHE A 234 9.82 -11.20 4.48
CA PHE A 234 10.22 -10.38 5.63
C PHE A 234 11.54 -9.64 5.39
N GLN A 235 12.57 -10.30 4.90
CA GLN A 235 13.86 -9.66 4.62
C GLN A 235 13.81 -8.70 3.43
N THR A 236 13.09 -9.07 2.37
CA THR A 236 12.86 -8.18 1.23
C THR A 236 12.14 -6.89 1.67
N THR A 237 11.09 -7.02 2.49
CA THR A 237 10.28 -5.86 2.90
C THR A 237 11.02 -4.87 3.78
N LYS A 238 12.08 -5.29 4.49
CA LYS A 238 12.98 -4.36 5.20
C LYS A 238 13.63 -3.34 4.28
N VAL A 239 13.93 -3.74 3.04
CA VAL A 239 14.51 -2.87 2.01
C VAL A 239 13.41 -2.20 1.19
N THR A 240 12.42 -2.94 0.69
CA THR A 240 11.40 -2.34 -0.20
C THR A 240 10.57 -1.26 0.49
N GLN A 241 10.35 -1.35 1.80
CA GLN A 241 9.58 -0.35 2.53
C GLN A 241 10.25 1.04 2.57
N SER A 242 11.56 1.13 2.32
CA SER A 242 12.26 2.41 2.21
C SER A 242 12.21 3.01 0.81
N LEU A 243 11.72 2.26 -0.18
CA LEU A 243 11.58 2.73 -1.55
C LEU A 243 10.40 3.71 -1.68
N SER A 244 10.63 4.77 -2.46
CA SER A 244 9.72 5.91 -2.56
C SER A 244 8.50 5.67 -3.45
N SER A 245 8.43 4.57 -4.21
CA SER A 245 7.31 4.30 -5.13
C SER A 245 7.09 2.81 -5.41
N TYR A 246 5.89 2.46 -5.88
CA TYR A 246 5.61 1.12 -6.42
C TYR A 246 6.51 0.79 -7.63
N ALA A 247 6.80 1.79 -8.48
CA ALA A 247 7.67 1.63 -9.64
C ALA A 247 9.09 1.21 -9.24
N ALA A 248 9.66 1.80 -8.18
CA ALA A 248 10.98 1.44 -7.68
C ALA A 248 11.04 -0.01 -7.16
N ARG A 249 9.96 -0.48 -6.49
CA ARG A 249 9.85 -1.86 -6.01
C ARG A 249 9.74 -2.85 -7.16
N LEU A 250 8.93 -2.51 -8.16
CA LEU A 250 8.77 -3.31 -9.35
C LEU A 250 10.10 -3.40 -10.11
N ASP A 251 10.75 -2.26 -10.38
CA ASP A 251 12.03 -2.22 -11.10
C ASP A 251 13.10 -3.07 -10.42
N LEU A 252 13.16 -3.02 -9.08
CA LEU A 252 14.08 -3.84 -8.29
C LEU A 252 13.89 -5.34 -8.55
N ALA A 253 12.64 -5.82 -8.54
CA ALA A 253 12.33 -7.22 -8.79
C ALA A 253 12.62 -7.61 -10.25
N LEU A 254 12.23 -6.76 -11.22
CA LEU A 254 12.41 -7.06 -12.64
C LEU A 254 13.88 -7.05 -13.07
N ASN A 255 14.71 -6.17 -12.49
CA ASN A 255 16.15 -6.15 -12.75
C ASN A 255 16.79 -7.48 -12.34
N ASP A 256 16.48 -7.98 -11.14
CA ASP A 256 16.99 -9.28 -10.70
C ASP A 256 16.52 -10.41 -11.63
N MET A 257 15.24 -10.39 -12.07
CA MET A 257 14.69 -11.34 -13.04
C MET A 257 15.39 -11.34 -14.40
N ILE A 258 15.94 -10.21 -14.83
CA ILE A 258 16.60 -10.06 -16.13
C ILE A 258 18.09 -10.37 -16.02
N GLU A 259 18.75 -9.89 -14.99
CA GLU A 259 20.21 -9.93 -14.85
C GLU A 259 20.73 -11.26 -14.29
N ARG A 260 19.88 -12.03 -13.60
CA ARG A 260 20.32 -13.18 -12.80
C ARG A 260 19.53 -14.45 -13.07
N PRO A 261 20.12 -15.64 -12.87
CA PRO A 261 19.38 -16.90 -12.92
C PRO A 261 18.40 -17.00 -11.74
N MET A 262 17.19 -17.48 -12.03
CA MET A 262 16.03 -17.47 -11.12
C MET A 262 15.98 -18.66 -10.14
N HIS A 263 17.10 -19.01 -9.48
CA HIS A 263 17.31 -20.18 -8.60
C HIS A 263 16.20 -20.46 -7.55
N GLY A 264 15.02 -20.89 -7.96
CA GLY A 264 13.82 -21.03 -7.11
C GLY A 264 13.09 -19.73 -6.79
N THR A 265 13.57 -18.56 -7.24
CA THR A 265 13.00 -17.25 -6.89
C THR A 265 11.96 -16.71 -7.87
N ALA A 266 11.83 -17.30 -9.06
CA ALA A 266 10.95 -16.79 -10.13
C ALA A 266 9.53 -16.46 -9.63
N VAL A 267 8.89 -17.41 -8.94
CA VAL A 267 7.52 -17.23 -8.42
C VAL A 267 7.46 -16.15 -7.34
N LEU A 268 8.49 -16.06 -6.48
CA LEU A 268 8.53 -15.07 -5.41
C LEU A 268 8.70 -13.64 -5.96
N LEU A 269 9.50 -13.49 -7.02
CA LEU A 269 9.70 -12.20 -7.69
C LEU A 269 8.45 -11.79 -8.46
N ASP A 270 7.82 -12.71 -9.18
CA ASP A 270 6.53 -12.45 -9.83
C ASP A 270 5.44 -12.08 -8.82
N GLU A 271 5.44 -12.65 -7.61
CA GLU A 271 4.53 -12.21 -6.55
C GLU A 271 4.77 -10.78 -6.06
N ILE A 272 6.04 -10.38 -5.93
CA ILE A 272 6.40 -8.99 -5.60
C ILE A 272 5.92 -8.05 -6.71
N SER A 273 6.20 -8.42 -7.96
CA SER A 273 5.77 -7.66 -9.13
C SER A 273 4.25 -7.57 -9.21
N ALA A 274 3.52 -8.66 -8.98
CA ALA A 274 2.07 -8.70 -9.02
C ALA A 274 1.45 -7.86 -7.91
N ALA A 275 2.02 -7.88 -6.70
CA ALA A 275 1.59 -7.03 -5.60
C ALA A 275 1.77 -5.53 -5.90
N CYS A 276 2.77 -5.16 -6.70
CA CYS A 276 2.93 -3.80 -7.22
C CYS A 276 1.85 -3.47 -8.26
N MET A 277 1.55 -4.39 -9.19
CA MET A 277 0.52 -4.23 -10.24
C MET A 277 -0.92 -4.10 -9.70
N ASP A 278 -1.16 -4.51 -8.45
CA ASP A 278 -2.43 -4.24 -7.77
C ASP A 278 -2.67 -2.72 -7.59
N SER A 279 -1.64 -1.87 -7.67
CA SER A 279 -1.75 -0.41 -7.60
C SER A 279 -2.29 0.21 -8.88
N THR A 280 -3.39 0.97 -8.78
CA THR A 280 -3.92 1.73 -9.94
C THR A 280 -3.00 2.87 -10.33
N THR A 281 -2.29 3.49 -9.39
CA THR A 281 -1.37 4.60 -9.68
C THR A 281 -0.21 4.12 -10.53
N LEU A 282 0.40 2.99 -10.16
CA LEU A 282 1.47 2.37 -10.96
C LEU A 282 1.01 2.05 -12.38
N ILE A 283 -0.19 1.49 -12.55
CA ILE A 283 -0.72 1.16 -13.88
C ILE A 283 -0.91 2.42 -14.73
N GLN A 284 -1.39 3.52 -14.14
CA GLN A 284 -1.54 4.79 -14.83
C GLN A 284 -0.18 5.41 -15.19
N ASP A 285 0.79 5.34 -14.27
CA ASP A 285 2.15 5.82 -14.51
C ASP A 285 2.83 5.04 -15.65
N LEU A 286 2.69 3.71 -15.66
CA LEU A 286 3.24 2.82 -16.70
C LEU A 286 2.61 3.04 -18.07
N LEU A 287 1.28 3.13 -18.15
CA LEU A 287 0.58 3.24 -19.43
C LEU A 287 0.54 4.67 -19.96
N GLY A 288 0.79 5.66 -19.11
CA GLY A 288 0.62 7.08 -19.40
C GLY A 288 -0.85 7.48 -19.61
N SER A 289 -1.05 8.71 -20.08
CA SER A 289 -2.39 9.23 -20.37
C SER A 289 -3.04 8.47 -21.53
N ARG A 290 -4.29 8.04 -21.33
CA ARG A 290 -5.10 7.36 -22.36
C ARG A 290 -6.40 8.12 -22.61
N PRO A 291 -6.90 8.18 -23.86
CA PRO A 291 -8.11 8.96 -24.20
C PRO A 291 -9.38 8.52 -23.46
N GLY A 292 -9.47 7.23 -23.12
CA GLY A 292 -10.62 6.63 -22.48
C GLY A 292 -10.29 5.30 -21.81
N LEU A 293 -11.29 4.75 -21.13
CA LEU A 293 -11.20 3.44 -20.50
C LEU A 293 -11.07 2.32 -21.54
N SER A 294 -11.69 2.45 -22.72
CA SER A 294 -11.55 1.46 -23.81
C SER A 294 -10.08 1.28 -24.21
N GLU A 295 -9.40 2.37 -24.53
CA GLU A 295 -8.00 2.36 -24.95
C GLU A 295 -7.07 1.90 -23.84
N ALA A 296 -7.37 2.27 -22.59
CA ALA A 296 -6.62 1.78 -21.43
C ALA A 296 -6.76 0.27 -21.24
N LEU A 297 -7.97 -0.30 -21.42
CA LEU A 297 -8.20 -1.74 -21.32
C LEU A 297 -7.56 -2.52 -22.46
N ILE A 298 -7.55 -1.98 -23.68
CA ILE A 298 -6.83 -2.56 -24.82
C ILE A 298 -5.33 -2.59 -24.54
N ALA A 299 -4.76 -1.46 -24.11
CA ALA A 299 -3.34 -1.38 -23.76
C ALA A 299 -2.97 -2.33 -22.61
N LEU A 300 -3.82 -2.48 -21.60
CA LEU A 300 -3.64 -3.47 -20.54
C LEU A 300 -3.65 -4.91 -21.06
N ALA A 301 -4.56 -5.23 -21.99
CA ALA A 301 -4.63 -6.56 -22.59
C ALA A 301 -3.39 -6.86 -23.43
N ASP A 302 -2.96 -5.91 -24.27
CA ASP A 302 -1.73 -6.04 -25.05
C ASP A 302 -0.50 -6.19 -24.14
N LEU A 303 -0.40 -5.39 -23.07
CA LEU A 303 0.68 -5.52 -22.08
C LEU A 303 0.66 -6.88 -21.40
N SER A 304 -0.51 -7.36 -20.96
CA SER A 304 -0.66 -8.66 -20.29
C SER A 304 -0.23 -9.84 -21.16
N ALA A 305 -0.29 -9.68 -22.49
CA ALA A 305 0.16 -10.65 -23.48
C ALA A 305 1.63 -10.43 -23.90
N GLY A 306 2.32 -9.42 -23.36
CA GLY A 306 3.67 -9.02 -23.78
C GLY A 306 3.76 -8.47 -25.20
N LYS A 307 2.65 -7.92 -25.71
CA LYS A 307 2.47 -7.46 -27.09
C LYS A 307 2.14 -5.97 -27.16
N LEU A 308 2.36 -5.22 -26.07
CA LEU A 308 2.14 -3.78 -26.09
C LEU A 308 3.11 -3.13 -27.08
N GLU A 309 2.56 -2.39 -28.04
CA GLU A 309 3.36 -1.56 -28.93
C GLU A 309 3.97 -0.40 -28.14
N MET A 310 5.30 -0.33 -28.17
CA MET A 310 6.06 0.68 -27.43
C MET A 310 6.10 2.01 -28.19
N PRO A 311 5.98 3.15 -27.49
CA PRO A 311 6.24 4.45 -28.13
C PRO A 311 7.73 4.56 -28.49
N ALA A 312 8.08 5.52 -29.37
CA ALA A 312 9.45 5.71 -29.84
C ALA A 312 10.49 5.98 -28.74
N LYS A 313 10.05 6.51 -27.59
CA LYS A 313 10.84 6.67 -26.36
C LYS A 313 10.09 6.01 -25.21
N PRO A 314 10.21 4.70 -25.06
CA PRO A 314 9.47 3.98 -24.04
C PRO A 314 10.07 4.21 -22.66
N ASP A 315 9.21 4.10 -21.64
CA ASP A 315 9.64 4.03 -20.26
C ASP A 315 10.39 2.71 -20.03
N PRO A 316 11.62 2.71 -19.48
CA PRO A 316 12.40 1.48 -19.31
C PRO A 316 11.71 0.42 -18.43
N LEU A 317 10.91 0.83 -17.45
CA LEU A 317 10.18 -0.10 -16.60
C LEU A 317 9.05 -0.78 -17.39
N LEU A 318 8.32 -0.02 -18.22
CA LEU A 318 7.31 -0.57 -19.12
C LEU A 318 7.90 -1.59 -20.11
N GLU A 319 9.08 -1.32 -20.66
CA GLU A 319 9.79 -2.26 -21.54
C GLU A 319 10.10 -3.58 -20.84
N LYS A 320 10.65 -3.51 -19.61
CA LYS A 320 10.97 -4.70 -18.80
C LYS A 320 9.72 -5.53 -18.52
N VAL A 321 8.61 -4.88 -18.13
CA VAL A 321 7.33 -5.55 -17.87
C VAL A 321 6.82 -6.25 -19.12
N ASN A 322 6.75 -5.54 -20.25
CA ASN A 322 6.23 -6.09 -21.50
C ASN A 322 7.08 -7.26 -22.01
N ARG A 323 8.42 -7.14 -21.92
CA ARG A 323 9.35 -8.21 -22.25
C ARG A 323 9.11 -9.44 -21.40
N LEU A 324 9.10 -9.31 -20.07
CA LEU A 324 8.98 -10.45 -19.16
C LEU A 324 7.60 -11.11 -19.23
N LEU A 325 6.52 -10.35 -19.51
CA LEU A 325 5.20 -10.91 -19.82
C LEU A 325 5.22 -11.69 -21.13
N GLY A 326 5.86 -11.16 -22.18
CA GLY A 326 6.01 -11.86 -23.47
C GLY A 326 6.87 -13.12 -23.40
N GLU A 327 7.83 -13.15 -22.48
CA GLU A 327 8.64 -14.33 -22.15
C GLU A 327 7.91 -15.32 -21.20
N ASN A 328 6.64 -15.06 -20.82
CA ASN A 328 5.86 -15.83 -19.84
C ASN A 328 6.54 -16.00 -18.47
N LYS A 329 7.34 -15.02 -18.05
CA LYS A 329 8.05 -15.03 -16.75
C LYS A 329 7.25 -14.39 -15.62
N LEU A 330 6.12 -13.74 -15.93
CA LEU A 330 5.29 -13.03 -14.95
C LEU A 330 3.80 -13.49 -14.97
N PRO A 331 3.51 -14.80 -14.81
CA PRO A 331 2.13 -15.30 -14.85
C PRO A 331 1.20 -14.66 -13.82
N LEU A 332 1.66 -14.40 -12.59
CA LEU A 332 0.85 -13.78 -11.55
C LEU A 332 0.58 -12.31 -11.82
N CYS A 333 1.53 -11.59 -12.43
CA CYS A 333 1.25 -10.25 -12.95
C CYS A 333 0.21 -10.30 -14.07
N ALA A 334 0.35 -11.22 -15.02
CA ALA A 334 -0.61 -11.37 -16.11
C ALA A 334 -2.03 -11.60 -15.57
N ASP A 335 -2.20 -12.51 -14.61
CA ASP A 335 -3.48 -12.74 -13.92
C ASP A 335 -4.01 -11.47 -13.25
N THR A 336 -3.13 -10.75 -12.54
CA THR A 336 -3.50 -9.49 -11.86
C THR A 336 -4.02 -8.44 -12.86
N LEU A 337 -3.41 -8.35 -14.05
CA LEU A 337 -3.85 -7.45 -15.11
C LEU A 337 -5.20 -7.91 -15.71
N TRP A 338 -5.38 -9.21 -15.96
CA TRP A 338 -6.65 -9.75 -16.49
C TRP A 338 -7.83 -9.58 -15.55
N GLU A 339 -7.63 -9.71 -14.25
CA GLU A 339 -8.68 -9.45 -13.26
C GLU A 339 -9.06 -7.98 -13.21
N ARG A 340 -8.07 -7.10 -13.33
CA ARG A 340 -8.32 -5.66 -13.46
C ARG A 340 -9.13 -5.38 -14.72
N ILE A 341 -8.78 -5.99 -15.86
CA ILE A 341 -9.51 -5.85 -17.12
C ILE A 341 -10.96 -6.30 -16.91
N LEU A 342 -11.17 -7.50 -16.37
CA LEU A 342 -12.50 -8.08 -16.13
C LEU A 342 -13.33 -7.23 -15.17
N SER A 343 -12.74 -6.74 -14.07
CA SER A 343 -13.41 -5.87 -13.10
C SER A 343 -13.86 -4.56 -13.73
N ASN A 344 -13.04 -3.95 -14.58
CA ASN A 344 -13.38 -2.69 -15.25
C ASN A 344 -14.39 -2.90 -16.39
N LEU A 345 -14.27 -3.98 -17.15
CA LEU A 345 -15.24 -4.37 -18.19
C LEU A 345 -16.64 -4.57 -17.60
N SER A 346 -16.70 -5.24 -16.44
CA SER A 346 -17.94 -5.49 -15.67
C SER A 346 -18.49 -4.24 -14.97
N SER A 347 -17.70 -3.17 -14.86
CA SER A 347 -18.12 -1.95 -14.19
C SER A 347 -19.19 -1.18 -14.98
N LYS A 348 -19.88 -0.24 -14.31
CA LYS A 348 -20.86 0.68 -14.92
C LYS A 348 -20.22 1.96 -15.48
N ALA A 349 -18.91 2.14 -15.34
CA ALA A 349 -18.23 3.33 -15.87
C ALA A 349 -18.28 3.34 -17.40
N LEU A 350 -18.46 4.49 -18.03
CA LEU A 350 -18.42 4.64 -19.50
C LEU A 350 -17.03 4.32 -20.05
N LEU A 351 -16.97 3.78 -21.27
CA LEU A 351 -15.71 3.53 -21.97
C LEU A 351 -15.03 4.83 -22.40
N SER A 352 -15.82 5.82 -22.79
CA SER A 352 -15.35 7.19 -23.06
C SER A 352 -16.34 8.18 -22.49
N LYS A 353 -15.86 9.06 -21.59
CA LYS A 353 -16.68 10.16 -21.06
C LYS A 353 -16.94 11.24 -22.12
N ASN A 354 -16.02 11.39 -23.08
CA ASN A 354 -16.10 12.42 -24.12
C ASN A 354 -17.01 12.01 -25.27
N GLU A 355 -17.17 10.70 -25.51
CA GLU A 355 -17.99 10.18 -26.61
C GLU A 355 -19.02 9.13 -26.13
N PRO A 356 -19.97 9.46 -25.22
CA PRO A 356 -20.92 8.47 -24.70
C PRO A 356 -21.80 7.82 -25.78
N ARG A 357 -22.06 8.54 -26.88
CA ARG A 357 -22.85 8.04 -28.02
C ARG A 357 -22.15 6.93 -28.81
N LYS A 358 -20.85 6.71 -28.61
CA LYS A 358 -20.08 5.62 -29.25
C LYS A 358 -19.88 4.41 -28.34
N GLU A 359 -20.53 4.38 -27.17
CA GLU A 359 -20.36 3.31 -26.16
C GLU A 359 -20.61 1.92 -26.74
N TRP A 360 -21.63 1.75 -27.60
CA TRP A 360 -21.92 0.46 -28.23
C TRP A 360 -20.79 0.00 -29.17
N GLN A 361 -20.34 0.86 -30.07
CA GLN A 361 -19.26 0.56 -31.00
C GLN A 361 -17.94 0.28 -30.27
N MET A 362 -17.62 1.08 -29.25
CA MET A 362 -16.44 0.87 -28.40
C MET A 362 -16.53 -0.45 -27.64
N SER A 363 -17.69 -0.78 -27.08
CA SER A 363 -17.90 -2.05 -26.36
C SER A 363 -17.76 -3.26 -27.26
N ARG A 364 -18.21 -3.17 -28.52
CA ARG A 364 -18.05 -4.23 -29.52
C ARG A 364 -16.58 -4.43 -29.89
N ASN A 365 -15.88 -3.35 -30.21
CA ASN A 365 -14.46 -3.40 -30.56
C ASN A 365 -13.60 -3.93 -29.41
N LEU A 366 -13.86 -3.44 -28.19
CA LEU A 366 -13.19 -3.88 -26.98
C LEU A 366 -13.43 -5.37 -26.74
N SER A 367 -14.68 -5.84 -26.78
CA SER A 367 -15.00 -7.25 -26.55
C SER A 367 -14.28 -8.16 -27.56
N HIS A 368 -14.27 -7.79 -28.85
CA HIS A 368 -13.55 -8.55 -29.87
C HIS A 368 -12.04 -8.62 -29.61
N LYS A 369 -11.40 -7.49 -29.27
CA LYS A 369 -9.97 -7.42 -28.96
C LYS A 369 -9.61 -8.19 -27.68
N LEU A 370 -10.44 -8.11 -26.64
CA LEU A 370 -10.21 -8.85 -25.40
C LEU A 370 -10.35 -10.36 -25.61
N SER A 371 -11.35 -10.80 -26.38
CA SER A 371 -11.58 -12.23 -26.66
C SER A 371 -10.43 -12.87 -27.44
N SER A 372 -9.76 -12.10 -28.32
CA SER A 372 -8.63 -12.62 -29.11
C SER A 372 -7.32 -12.72 -28.32
N LEU A 373 -7.21 -12.01 -27.19
CA LEU A 373 -6.02 -11.99 -26.35
C LEU A 373 -6.21 -12.73 -25.03
N ALA A 374 -7.45 -12.96 -24.60
CA ALA A 374 -7.74 -13.58 -23.32
C ALA A 374 -7.12 -14.98 -23.22
N PRO A 375 -6.34 -15.26 -22.16
CA PRO A 375 -5.90 -16.61 -21.87
C PRO A 375 -7.13 -17.49 -21.56
N GLU A 376 -6.97 -18.80 -21.73
CA GLU A 376 -8.08 -19.76 -21.62
C GLU A 376 -8.86 -19.63 -20.31
N SER A 377 -8.16 -19.37 -19.19
CA SER A 377 -8.75 -19.18 -17.86
C SER A 377 -9.69 -17.96 -17.74
N TYR A 378 -9.61 -16.99 -18.65
CA TYR A 378 -10.43 -15.77 -18.61
C TYR A 378 -11.44 -15.67 -19.76
N LYS A 379 -11.35 -16.50 -20.80
CA LYS A 379 -12.20 -16.38 -22.00
C LYS A 379 -13.69 -16.31 -21.69
N GLU A 380 -14.21 -17.29 -20.94
CA GLU A 380 -15.63 -17.35 -20.60
C GLU A 380 -16.10 -16.12 -19.81
N ALA A 381 -15.30 -15.68 -18.84
CA ALA A 381 -15.61 -14.52 -18.01
C ALA A 381 -15.58 -13.21 -18.81
N ILE A 382 -14.61 -13.05 -19.71
CA ILE A 382 -14.50 -11.90 -20.62
C ILE A 382 -15.67 -11.87 -21.60
N ASP A 383 -16.01 -13.00 -22.20
CA ASP A 383 -17.15 -13.12 -23.12
C ASP A 383 -18.46 -12.75 -22.42
N HIS A 384 -18.68 -13.28 -21.21
CA HIS A 384 -19.85 -12.95 -20.40
C HIS A 384 -19.90 -11.45 -20.08
N ALA A 385 -18.82 -10.88 -19.54
CA ALA A 385 -18.75 -9.46 -19.18
C ALA A 385 -18.92 -8.55 -20.40
N GLY A 386 -18.36 -8.93 -21.56
CA GLY A 386 -18.53 -8.24 -22.84
C GLY A 386 -19.99 -8.22 -23.30
N ARG A 387 -20.69 -9.36 -23.26
CA ARG A 387 -22.14 -9.44 -23.56
C ARG A 387 -22.96 -8.54 -22.63
N MET A 388 -22.75 -8.64 -21.32
CA MET A 388 -23.46 -7.81 -20.34
C MET A 388 -23.20 -6.32 -20.53
N ARG A 389 -22.03 -5.93 -21.05
CA ARG A 389 -21.72 -4.54 -21.38
C ARG A 389 -22.43 -4.08 -22.66
N LEU A 390 -22.42 -4.90 -23.71
CA LEU A 390 -23.10 -4.62 -24.97
C LEU A 390 -24.61 -4.43 -24.77
N GLU A 391 -25.25 -5.26 -23.96
CA GLU A 391 -26.66 -5.13 -23.61
C GLU A 391 -26.95 -3.79 -22.92
N ARG A 392 -26.10 -3.38 -21.97
CA ARG A 392 -26.23 -2.08 -21.30
C ARG A 392 -26.07 -0.92 -22.27
N ALA A 393 -25.08 -0.99 -23.16
CA ALA A 393 -24.85 0.05 -24.16
C ALA A 393 -26.03 0.19 -25.13
N ARG A 394 -26.62 -0.94 -25.56
CA ARG A 394 -27.81 -0.96 -26.43
C ARG A 394 -29.01 -0.27 -25.76
N ASN A 395 -29.22 -0.53 -24.47
CA ASN A 395 -30.31 0.09 -23.69
C ASN A 395 -30.10 1.58 -23.43
N MET A 396 -28.91 2.13 -23.69
CA MET A 396 -28.64 3.57 -23.61
C MET A 396 -28.93 4.31 -24.92
N GLU A 397 -28.99 3.60 -26.04
CA GLU A 397 -29.33 4.15 -27.36
C GLU A 397 -30.83 4.13 -27.66
N SER A 398 -31.59 3.24 -26.99
CA SER A 398 -33.06 3.18 -26.97
C SER A 398 -33.64 4.18 -25.98
#